data_AF-A0A4Z0LB28-F1
#
_entry.id   AF-A0A4Z0LB28-F1
#
_cell.length_a   1.000
_cell.length_b   1.000
_cell.length_c   1.000
_cell.angle_alpha   90.00
_cell.angle_beta   90.00
_cell.angle_gamma   90.00
#
_symmetry.space_group_name_H-M   'P 1'
#
loop_
_entity.id
_entity.type
_entity.pdbx_description
1 polymer ?
#
loop_
_entity_poly.entity_id
_entity_poly.type
_entity_poly.pdbx_seq_one_letter_code
_entity_poly.pdbx_strand_id
1 'polypeptide(L)'
;MNAILENKKKRFRKITASVLILLASLVLVVFLLFQISPWPSAMLIRKAFNKEGKKVNKALEKYVPANIRSITDIVYDPNDPDALLDVYFPAGIPSGKTIPVIVWIHGGGWVSGSKSQTSNYYKILAGKGFAVVSIDYTLAPEKQYPTPVRQTMKAMEFLSENRKQFPIDTSNFILAGDSGGAHIAAQAATIIYNTEYSGLMQIKPSLESNQLTALLLYCGPYNTENINLKGTFGEFLKTILWSYSGYRDFSQSPDFKYANVMAFITKDFPPAFISVGNNDPLRSHSYELAAKLKSHGVPVNTLFYNQDYAPALGHEYQFNLDLGASQKALRESSFFASEAVRLKNEKQAIDL
;
A
#
# COMPACT_ATOMS: atom_id res chain seq x y z
N MET A 1 -32.20 -30.35 58.06
CA MET A 1 -31.54 -30.75 56.78
C MET A 1 -32.12 -30.02 55.55
N ASN A 2 -33.45 -29.93 55.40
CA ASN A 2 -34.10 -29.28 54.24
C ASN A 2 -33.82 -27.77 54.09
N ALA A 3 -33.82 -26.99 55.18
CA ALA A 3 -33.57 -25.55 55.12
C ALA A 3 -32.14 -25.19 54.65
N ILE A 4 -31.14 -26.01 55.01
CA ILE A 4 -29.74 -25.82 54.60
C ILE A 4 -29.57 -26.12 53.10
N LEU A 5 -30.22 -27.17 52.60
CA LEU A 5 -30.23 -27.53 51.18
C LEU A 5 -30.94 -26.47 50.33
N GLU A 6 -32.05 -25.92 50.82
CA GLU A 6 -32.79 -24.87 50.13
C GLU A 6 -32.02 -23.54 50.07
N ASN A 7 -31.32 -23.19 51.16
CA ASN A 7 -30.48 -21.98 51.21
C ASN A 7 -29.25 -22.12 50.29
N LYS A 8 -28.63 -23.31 50.22
CA LYS A 8 -27.58 -23.62 49.24
C LYS A 8 -28.08 -23.49 47.80
N LYS A 9 -29.29 -23.99 47.48
CA LYS A 9 -29.91 -23.84 46.15
C LYS A 9 -30.22 -22.38 45.80
N LYS A 10 -30.73 -21.58 46.74
CA LYS A 10 -30.96 -20.13 46.55
C LYS A 10 -29.66 -19.37 46.31
N ARG A 11 -28.61 -19.65 47.10
CA ARG A 11 -27.28 -19.06 46.91
C ARG A 11 -26.67 -19.44 45.56
N PHE A 12 -26.78 -20.71 45.16
CA PHE A 12 -26.32 -21.19 43.86
C PHE A 12 -27.04 -20.48 42.71
N ARG A 13 -28.38 -20.37 42.76
CA ARG A 13 -29.19 -19.63 41.76
C ARG A 13 -28.79 -18.14 41.65
N LYS A 14 -28.54 -17.48 42.78
CA LYS A 14 -28.05 -16.09 42.79
C LYS A 14 -26.67 -15.96 42.15
N ILE A 15 -25.73 -16.85 42.49
CA ILE A 15 -24.39 -16.86 41.89
C ILE A 15 -24.49 -17.11 40.38
N THR A 16 -25.27 -18.09 39.92
CA THR A 16 -25.45 -18.35 38.49
C THR A 16 -26.09 -17.18 37.77
N ALA A 17 -27.09 -16.52 38.36
CA ALA A 17 -27.70 -15.32 37.78
C ALA A 17 -26.70 -14.16 37.68
N SER A 18 -25.90 -13.92 38.72
CA SER A 18 -24.83 -12.91 38.70
C SER A 18 -23.77 -13.20 37.63
N VAL A 19 -23.37 -14.47 37.45
CA VAL A 19 -22.44 -14.88 36.40
C VAL A 19 -23.05 -14.65 35.01
N LEU A 20 -24.31 -15.03 34.79
CA LEU A 20 -24.99 -14.80 33.52
C LEU A 20 -25.14 -13.32 33.19
N ILE A 21 -25.48 -12.48 34.17
CA ILE A 21 -25.54 -11.03 34.00
C ILE A 21 -24.16 -10.48 33.65
N LEU A 22 -23.11 -10.93 34.34
CA LEU A 22 -21.74 -10.48 34.06
C LEU A 22 -21.28 -10.88 32.65
N LEU A 23 -21.60 -12.09 32.21
CA LEU A 23 -21.35 -12.56 30.84
C LEU A 23 -22.14 -11.76 29.81
N ALA A 24 -23.43 -11.52 30.04
CA ALA A 24 -24.27 -10.72 29.15
C ALA A 24 -23.76 -9.27 29.06
N SER A 25 -23.37 -8.67 30.18
CA SER A 25 -22.76 -7.34 30.22
C SER A 25 -21.43 -7.31 29.47
N LEU A 26 -20.59 -8.35 29.61
CA LEU A 26 -19.34 -8.45 28.86
C LEU A 26 -19.60 -8.56 27.36
N VAL A 27 -20.57 -9.37 26.94
CA VAL A 27 -20.97 -9.49 25.52
C VAL A 27 -21.50 -8.16 25.00
N LEU A 28 -22.32 -7.44 25.78
CA LEU A 28 -22.82 -6.12 25.41
C LEU A 28 -21.68 -5.09 25.29
N VAL A 29 -20.74 -5.07 26.23
CA VAL A 29 -19.56 -4.19 26.18
C VAL A 29 -18.73 -4.48 24.93
N VAL A 30 -18.45 -5.76 24.64
CA VAL A 30 -17.74 -6.17 23.43
C VAL A 30 -18.51 -5.72 22.19
N PHE A 31 -19.82 -5.97 22.11
CA PHE A 31 -20.66 -5.52 21.00
C PHE A 31 -20.59 -3.99 20.80
N LEU A 32 -20.72 -3.21 21.89
CA LEU A 32 -20.63 -1.75 21.83
C LEU A 32 -19.25 -1.27 21.37
N LEU A 33 -18.17 -1.91 21.80
CA LEU A 33 -16.81 -1.57 21.34
C LEU A 33 -16.65 -1.66 19.82
N PHE A 34 -17.27 -2.65 19.18
CA PHE A 34 -17.27 -2.79 17.71
C PHE A 34 -18.11 -1.71 17.00
N GLN A 35 -19.03 -1.04 17.71
CA GLN A 35 -19.90 0.00 17.15
C GLN A 35 -19.32 1.41 17.31
N ILE A 36 -18.51 1.65 18.36
CA ILE A 36 -17.98 2.98 18.69
C ILE A 36 -16.50 3.17 18.36
N SER A 37 -15.78 2.08 18.06
CA SER A 37 -14.35 2.11 17.74
C SER A 37 -14.05 1.22 16.54
N PRO A 38 -13.19 1.65 15.59
CA PRO A 38 -12.76 0.80 14.50
C PRO A 38 -11.71 -0.22 14.95
N TRP A 39 -11.10 -0.05 16.13
CA TRP A 39 -9.96 -0.85 16.61
C TRP A 39 -10.22 -2.36 16.61
N PRO A 40 -11.32 -2.88 17.19
CA PRO A 40 -11.53 -4.33 17.24
C PRO A 40 -11.61 -4.95 15.83
N SER A 41 -12.38 -4.33 14.94
CA SER A 41 -12.53 -4.77 13.55
C SER A 41 -11.22 -4.64 12.75
N ALA A 42 -10.51 -3.52 12.93
CA ALA A 42 -9.21 -3.29 12.29
C ALA A 42 -8.17 -4.32 12.70
N MET A 43 -8.11 -4.71 13.98
CA MET A 43 -7.18 -5.75 14.45
C MET A 43 -7.49 -7.13 13.87
N LEU A 44 -8.78 -7.46 13.70
CA LEU A 44 -9.19 -8.72 13.05
C LEU A 44 -8.80 -8.73 11.57
N ILE A 45 -9.04 -7.62 10.86
CA ILE A 45 -8.63 -7.44 9.46
C ILE A 45 -7.11 -7.57 9.34
N ARG A 46 -6.36 -6.83 10.17
CA ARG A 46 -4.89 -6.85 10.21
C ARG A 46 -4.35 -8.26 10.39
N LYS A 47 -4.92 -9.02 11.33
CA LYS A 47 -4.52 -10.41 11.57
C LYS A 47 -4.77 -11.29 10.34
N ALA A 48 -5.92 -11.16 9.67
CA ALA A 48 -6.24 -11.92 8.47
C ALA A 48 -5.29 -11.58 7.31
N PHE A 49 -5.04 -10.30 7.07
CA PHE A 49 -4.18 -9.81 5.99
C PHE A 49 -2.72 -10.17 6.21
N ASN A 50 -2.22 -10.06 7.45
CA ASN A 50 -0.86 -10.51 7.79
C ASN A 50 -0.68 -12.02 7.59
N LYS A 51 -1.72 -12.82 7.86
CA LYS A 51 -1.69 -14.27 7.60
C LYS A 51 -1.63 -14.57 6.10
N GLU A 52 -2.46 -13.90 5.29
CA GLU A 52 -2.46 -14.11 3.83
C GLU A 52 -1.15 -13.63 3.20
N GLY A 53 -0.64 -12.46 3.62
CA GLY A 53 0.65 -11.95 3.16
C GLY A 53 1.80 -12.92 3.40
N LYS A 54 1.88 -13.54 4.60
CA LYS A 54 2.89 -14.59 4.88
C LYS A 54 2.78 -15.78 3.92
N LYS A 55 1.56 -16.19 3.56
CA LYS A 55 1.32 -17.29 2.62
C LYS A 55 1.73 -16.90 1.20
N VAL A 56 1.35 -15.72 0.74
CA VAL A 56 1.74 -15.16 -0.56
C VAL A 56 3.26 -15.05 -0.66
N ASN A 57 3.92 -14.47 0.34
CA ASN A 57 5.38 -14.32 0.36
C ASN A 57 6.09 -15.67 0.27
N LYS A 58 5.62 -16.67 1.02
CA LYS A 58 6.18 -18.03 0.98
C LYS A 58 6.00 -18.66 -0.41
N ALA A 59 4.85 -18.48 -1.05
CA ALA A 59 4.62 -19.01 -2.40
C ALA A 59 5.57 -18.40 -3.45
N LEU A 60 5.99 -17.15 -3.25
CA LEU A 60 6.93 -16.45 -4.11
C LEU A 60 8.38 -16.91 -3.97
N GLU A 61 8.74 -17.61 -2.89
CA GLU A 61 10.13 -18.00 -2.57
C GLU A 61 10.79 -18.78 -3.72
N LYS A 62 10.06 -19.67 -4.37
CA LYS A 62 10.55 -20.49 -5.51
C LYS A 62 10.93 -19.68 -6.76
N TYR A 63 10.53 -18.42 -6.84
CA TYR A 63 10.85 -17.52 -7.95
C TYR A 63 12.00 -16.55 -7.63
N VAL A 64 12.46 -16.50 -6.37
CA VAL A 64 13.49 -15.57 -5.93
C VAL A 64 14.84 -15.94 -6.57
N PRO A 65 15.52 -14.99 -7.26
CA PRO A 65 16.86 -15.23 -7.80
C PRO A 65 17.89 -15.45 -6.69
N ALA A 66 18.89 -16.30 -6.94
CA ALA A 66 19.91 -16.65 -5.93
C ALA A 66 20.79 -15.47 -5.48
N ASN A 67 21.04 -14.50 -6.37
CA ASN A 67 22.05 -13.44 -6.16
C ASN A 67 21.46 -12.09 -5.73
N ILE A 68 20.58 -12.09 -4.72
CA ILE A 68 19.99 -10.86 -4.17
C ILE A 68 20.56 -10.57 -2.78
N ARG A 69 21.09 -9.36 -2.59
CA ARG A 69 21.45 -8.83 -1.28
C ARG A 69 20.26 -8.08 -0.68
N SER A 70 20.14 -8.18 0.65
CA SER A 70 19.11 -7.49 1.43
C SER A 70 19.81 -6.76 2.58
N ILE A 71 19.44 -5.49 2.80
CA ILE A 71 19.78 -4.74 4.01
C ILE A 71 18.44 -4.39 4.65
N THR A 72 18.19 -4.86 5.86
CA THR A 72 16.87 -4.75 6.50
C THR A 72 16.89 -3.85 7.72
N ASP A 73 15.70 -3.38 8.08
CA ASP A 73 15.41 -2.65 9.32
C ASP A 73 16.21 -1.34 9.44
N ILE A 74 16.38 -0.65 8.31
CA ILE A 74 17.03 0.66 8.25
C ILE A 74 16.05 1.71 8.75
N VAL A 75 16.43 2.45 9.78
CA VAL A 75 15.63 3.54 10.34
C VAL A 75 15.76 4.77 9.42
N TYR A 76 14.67 5.19 8.79
CA TYR A 76 14.65 6.38 7.92
C TYR A 76 14.21 7.66 8.65
N ASP A 77 13.59 7.54 9.83
CA ASP A 77 13.33 8.66 10.74
C ASP A 77 13.51 8.21 12.20
N PRO A 78 14.54 8.68 12.92
CA PRO A 78 14.80 8.26 14.29
C PRO A 78 13.74 8.70 15.31
N ASN A 79 12.84 9.62 14.92
CA ASN A 79 11.76 10.10 15.79
C ASN A 79 10.47 9.30 15.64
N ASP A 80 10.47 8.29 14.75
CA ASP A 80 9.30 7.51 14.41
C ASP A 80 9.62 6.00 14.50
N PRO A 81 9.06 5.27 15.47
CA PRO A 81 9.39 3.86 15.67
C PRO A 81 8.96 2.95 14.52
N ASP A 82 8.01 3.38 13.69
CA ASP A 82 7.53 2.63 12.53
C ASP A 82 8.34 2.95 11.26
N ALA A 83 9.27 3.90 11.34
CA ALA A 83 10.02 4.40 10.18
C ALA A 83 11.18 3.49 9.77
N LEU A 84 10.84 2.28 9.32
CA LEU A 84 11.79 1.28 8.85
C LEU A 84 11.68 1.08 7.34
N LEU A 85 12.81 0.80 6.69
CA LEU A 85 12.84 0.34 5.31
C LEU A 85 13.82 -0.82 5.12
N ASP A 86 13.58 -1.59 4.07
CA ASP A 86 14.47 -2.65 3.59
C ASP A 86 14.91 -2.33 2.16
N VAL A 87 16.16 -2.65 1.83
CA VAL A 87 16.75 -2.43 0.51
C VAL A 87 17.19 -3.77 -0.08
N TYR A 88 16.68 -4.10 -1.27
CA TYR A 88 16.97 -5.32 -2.01
C TYR A 88 17.64 -4.99 -3.34
N PHE A 89 18.77 -5.62 -3.67
CA PHE A 89 19.50 -5.34 -4.91
C PHE A 89 20.36 -6.53 -5.36
N PRO A 90 20.68 -6.65 -6.67
CA PRO A 90 21.60 -7.67 -7.16
C PRO A 90 22.98 -7.63 -6.49
N ALA A 91 23.52 -8.79 -6.11
CA ALA A 91 24.82 -8.89 -5.45
C ALA A 91 26.02 -8.49 -6.34
N GLY A 92 25.86 -8.56 -7.66
CA GLY A 92 26.92 -8.38 -8.66
C GLY A 92 27.07 -6.97 -9.21
N ILE A 93 26.53 -5.95 -8.55
CA ILE A 93 26.68 -4.56 -9.01
C ILE A 93 28.15 -4.13 -8.82
N PRO A 94 28.85 -3.68 -9.88
CA PRO A 94 30.22 -3.22 -9.76
C PRO A 94 30.36 -2.04 -8.80
N SER A 95 31.49 -1.94 -8.10
CA SER A 95 31.76 -0.82 -7.21
C SER A 95 31.64 0.52 -7.95
N GLY A 96 30.97 1.49 -7.34
CA GLY A 96 30.73 2.81 -7.93
C GLY A 96 29.63 2.86 -9.01
N LYS A 97 28.99 1.73 -9.36
CA LYS A 97 27.79 1.72 -10.20
C LYS A 97 26.53 1.81 -9.35
N THR A 98 25.57 2.56 -9.86
CA THR A 98 24.23 2.73 -9.30
C THR A 98 23.18 2.21 -10.27
N ILE A 99 22.03 1.78 -9.76
CA ILE A 99 20.89 1.33 -10.56
C ILE A 99 19.60 2.03 -10.12
N PRO A 100 18.59 2.14 -11.00
CA PRO A 100 17.33 2.81 -10.67
C PRO A 100 16.66 2.19 -9.45
N VAL A 101 15.97 3.03 -8.68
CA VAL A 101 15.36 2.62 -7.41
C VAL A 101 13.84 2.57 -7.53
N ILE A 102 13.27 1.41 -7.24
CA ILE A 102 11.83 1.24 -7.05
C ILE A 102 11.54 1.38 -5.55
N VAL A 103 10.80 2.41 -5.15
CA VAL A 103 10.26 2.53 -3.79
C VAL A 103 8.86 1.95 -3.79
N TRP A 104 8.70 0.78 -3.18
CA TRP A 104 7.44 0.05 -3.10
C TRP A 104 6.73 0.34 -1.78
N ILE A 105 5.53 0.91 -1.86
CA ILE A 105 4.64 1.11 -0.72
C ILE A 105 3.62 -0.04 -0.69
N HIS A 106 3.66 -0.83 0.38
CA HIS A 106 2.85 -2.04 0.51
C HIS A 106 1.35 -1.73 0.67
N GLY A 107 0.50 -2.68 0.26
CA GLY A 107 -0.94 -2.64 0.47
C GLY A 107 -1.37 -3.02 1.89
N GLY A 108 -2.57 -3.60 2.00
CA GLY A 108 -3.16 -3.98 3.29
C GLY A 108 -4.21 -3.00 3.83
N GLY A 109 -4.79 -2.17 2.95
CA GLY A 109 -5.91 -1.29 3.28
C GLY A 109 -5.60 -0.27 4.39
N TRP A 110 -4.34 0.20 4.45
CA TRP A 110 -3.80 1.13 5.46
C TRP A 110 -3.83 0.63 6.91
N VAL A 111 -4.53 -0.46 7.20
CA VAL A 111 -4.68 -1.04 8.54
C VAL A 111 -3.82 -2.30 8.75
N SER A 112 -3.12 -2.75 7.72
CA SER A 112 -2.28 -3.96 7.74
C SER A 112 -1.12 -3.82 6.78
N GLY A 113 -0.20 -4.78 6.87
CA GLY A 113 0.93 -4.92 5.97
C GLY A 113 2.24 -4.55 6.63
N SER A 114 3.32 -4.77 5.90
CA SER A 114 4.68 -4.38 6.29
C SER A 114 5.62 -4.42 5.09
N LYS A 115 6.80 -3.80 5.21
CA LYS A 115 7.92 -3.91 4.29
C LYS A 115 8.38 -5.34 4.00
N SER A 116 8.05 -6.28 4.90
CA SER A 116 8.42 -7.70 4.74
C SER A 116 7.31 -8.58 4.15
N GLN A 117 6.06 -8.08 4.05
CA GLN A 117 4.88 -8.88 3.72
C GLN A 117 4.95 -9.53 2.34
N THR A 118 5.59 -8.90 1.36
CA THR A 118 5.81 -9.42 0.00
C THR A 118 7.28 -9.28 -0.42
N SER A 119 8.20 -9.35 0.55
CA SER A 119 9.65 -9.20 0.34
C SER A 119 10.25 -10.10 -0.75
N ASN A 120 9.71 -11.30 -0.97
CA ASN A 120 10.16 -12.15 -2.07
C ASN A 120 9.81 -11.58 -3.45
N TYR A 121 8.68 -10.87 -3.60
CA TYR A 121 8.37 -10.12 -4.83
C TYR A 121 9.39 -8.99 -5.06
N TYR A 122 9.80 -8.29 -4.00
CA TYR A 122 10.81 -7.24 -4.07
C TYR A 122 12.18 -7.78 -4.50
N LYS A 123 12.57 -8.96 -3.99
CA LYS A 123 13.80 -9.65 -4.44
C LYS A 123 13.72 -10.08 -5.90
N ILE A 124 12.55 -10.54 -6.37
CA ILE A 124 12.32 -10.91 -7.77
C ILE A 124 12.46 -9.68 -8.68
N LEU A 125 11.86 -8.55 -8.30
CA LEU A 125 12.03 -7.27 -8.99
C LEU A 125 13.48 -6.78 -8.96
N ALA A 126 14.18 -6.94 -7.83
CA ALA A 126 15.60 -6.59 -7.76
C ALA A 126 16.42 -7.37 -8.79
N GLY A 127 16.10 -8.66 -9.00
CA GLY A 127 16.69 -9.48 -10.07
C GLY A 127 16.38 -9.02 -11.50
N LYS A 128 15.51 -8.02 -11.69
CA LYS A 128 15.26 -7.36 -12.98
C LYS A 128 16.14 -6.12 -13.22
N GLY A 129 17.13 -5.87 -12.36
CA GLY A 129 18.09 -4.78 -12.53
C GLY A 129 17.73 -3.50 -11.78
N PHE A 130 16.89 -3.60 -10.75
CA PHE A 130 16.50 -2.48 -9.90
C PHE A 130 17.05 -2.66 -8.48
N ALA A 131 17.28 -1.55 -7.79
CA ALA A 131 17.25 -1.58 -6.35
C ALA A 131 15.80 -1.41 -5.92
N VAL A 132 15.29 -2.28 -5.05
CA VAL A 132 13.92 -2.20 -4.55
C VAL A 132 13.97 -1.84 -3.08
N VAL A 133 13.33 -0.72 -2.72
CA VAL A 133 13.16 -0.28 -1.34
C VAL A 133 11.72 -0.49 -0.94
N SER A 134 11.48 -1.23 0.13
CA SER A 134 10.16 -1.35 0.73
C SER A 134 10.14 -0.63 2.06
N ILE A 135 9.11 0.18 2.29
CA ILE A 135 8.99 1.01 3.50
C ILE A 135 7.87 0.46 4.39
N ASP A 136 8.08 0.49 5.70
CA ASP A 136 6.98 0.49 6.66
C ASP A 136 6.41 1.91 6.75
N TYR A 137 5.13 1.99 7.06
CA TYR A 137 4.45 3.23 7.44
C TYR A 137 3.51 2.92 8.60
N THR A 138 3.20 3.91 9.43
CA THR A 138 2.31 3.69 10.57
C THR A 138 0.92 3.34 10.08
N LEU A 139 0.44 2.19 10.53
CA LEU A 139 -0.87 1.68 10.17
C LEU A 139 -1.98 2.45 10.90
N ALA A 140 -3.16 2.46 10.30
CA ALA A 140 -4.37 2.86 10.97
C ALA A 140 -4.92 1.70 11.83
N PRO A 141 -5.60 1.97 12.96
CA PRO A 141 -6.01 3.28 13.48
C PRO A 141 -4.97 4.00 14.37
N GLU A 142 -3.72 3.53 14.48
CA GLU A 142 -2.68 4.17 15.30
C GLU A 142 -2.36 5.59 14.81
N LYS A 143 -2.27 5.78 13.50
CA LYS A 143 -2.22 7.09 12.84
C LYS A 143 -3.17 7.13 11.65
N GLN A 144 -3.72 8.31 11.41
CA GLN A 144 -4.67 8.56 10.33
C GLN A 144 -3.99 9.13 9.09
N TYR A 145 -4.75 9.20 8.00
CA TYR A 145 -4.44 10.01 6.84
C TYR A 145 -4.10 11.46 7.26
N PRO A 146 -3.03 12.10 6.73
CA PRO A 146 -2.11 11.61 5.69
C PRO A 146 -0.75 11.12 6.19
N THR A 147 -0.65 10.56 7.41
CA THR A 147 0.64 10.12 7.99
C THR A 147 1.46 9.21 7.06
N PRO A 148 0.89 8.17 6.43
CA PRO A 148 1.66 7.31 5.51
C PRO A 148 2.26 8.05 4.30
N VAL A 149 1.59 9.10 3.81
CA VAL A 149 2.10 9.93 2.70
C VAL A 149 3.31 10.75 3.15
N ARG A 150 3.25 11.31 4.37
CA ARG A 150 4.39 12.04 4.99
C ARG A 150 5.59 11.12 5.20
N GLN A 151 5.35 9.91 5.70
CA GLN A 151 6.39 8.90 5.92
C GLN A 151 7.03 8.45 4.60
N THR A 152 6.24 8.31 3.52
CA THR A 152 6.76 8.02 2.18
C THR A 152 7.71 9.12 1.68
N MET A 153 7.36 10.40 1.89
CA MET A 153 8.28 11.52 1.57
C MET A 153 9.56 11.46 2.38
N LYS A 154 9.47 11.25 3.70
CA LYS A 154 10.66 11.11 4.56
C LYS A 154 11.57 9.96 4.15
N ALA A 155 11.00 8.81 3.78
CA ALA A 155 11.80 7.68 3.30
C ALA A 155 12.54 8.00 2.01
N MET A 156 11.90 8.72 1.06
CA MET A 156 12.57 9.16 -0.18
C MET A 156 13.64 10.23 0.05
N GLU A 157 13.42 11.14 1.00
CA GLU A 157 14.41 12.13 1.45
C GLU A 157 15.64 11.40 2.03
N PHE A 158 15.41 10.47 2.97
CA PHE A 158 16.45 9.65 3.57
C PHE A 158 17.29 8.92 2.52
N LEU A 159 16.66 8.29 1.52
CA LEU A 159 17.38 7.61 0.43
C LEU A 159 18.25 8.58 -0.38
N SER A 160 17.77 9.79 -0.64
CA SER A 160 18.50 10.83 -1.39
C SER A 160 19.74 11.32 -0.63
N GLU A 161 19.59 11.55 0.68
CA GLU A 161 20.66 11.98 1.57
C GLU A 161 21.70 10.87 1.81
N ASN A 162 21.25 9.62 1.89
CA ASN A 162 22.07 8.45 2.22
C ASN A 162 22.45 7.60 1.00
N ARG A 163 22.35 8.15 -0.22
CA ARG A 163 22.57 7.43 -1.47
C ARG A 163 23.90 6.68 -1.57
N LYS A 164 24.95 7.11 -0.85
CA LYS A 164 26.26 6.44 -0.83
C LYS A 164 26.27 5.11 -0.06
N GLN A 165 25.27 4.85 0.77
CA GLN A 165 25.14 3.62 1.54
C GLN A 165 24.61 2.45 0.69
N PHE A 166 24.00 2.75 -0.46
CA PHE A 166 23.32 1.77 -1.31
C PHE A 166 23.74 1.96 -2.78
N PRO A 167 23.65 0.93 -3.63
CA PRO A 167 23.92 1.07 -5.06
C PRO A 167 22.72 1.68 -5.82
N ILE A 168 22.15 2.78 -5.32
CA ILE A 168 20.93 3.40 -5.86
C ILE A 168 21.22 4.65 -6.68
N ASP A 169 20.52 4.79 -7.80
CA ASP A 169 20.49 6.00 -8.60
C ASP A 169 19.30 6.88 -8.17
N THR A 170 19.58 7.87 -7.33
CA THR A 170 18.58 8.81 -6.81
C THR A 170 18.15 9.87 -7.82
N SER A 171 18.71 9.86 -9.02
CA SER A 171 18.16 10.61 -10.16
C SER A 171 17.04 9.83 -10.84
N ASN A 172 16.85 8.53 -10.56
CA ASN A 172 15.87 7.66 -11.20
C ASN A 172 15.04 6.86 -10.18
N PHE A 173 14.17 7.57 -9.46
CA PHE A 173 13.15 6.95 -8.62
C PHE A 173 11.95 6.45 -9.44
N ILE A 174 11.40 5.32 -9.04
CA ILE A 174 10.14 4.77 -9.52
C ILE A 174 9.29 4.51 -8.28
N LEU A 175 8.10 5.12 -8.20
CA LEU A 175 7.17 4.83 -7.11
C LEU A 175 6.29 3.65 -7.51
N ALA A 176 6.17 2.66 -6.63
CA ALA A 176 5.34 1.51 -6.83
C ALA A 176 4.44 1.27 -5.62
N GLY A 177 3.29 0.65 -5.83
CA GLY A 177 2.50 0.16 -4.72
C GLY A 177 1.31 -0.68 -5.14
N ASP A 178 0.81 -1.45 -4.19
CA ASP A 178 -0.35 -2.31 -4.32
C ASP A 178 -1.49 -1.83 -3.42
N SER A 179 -2.73 -1.89 -3.91
CA SER A 179 -3.93 -1.58 -3.13
C SER A 179 -3.84 -0.21 -2.44
N GLY A 180 -4.00 -0.14 -1.11
CA GLY A 180 -3.81 1.08 -0.32
C GLY A 180 -2.42 1.74 -0.48
N GLY A 181 -1.37 0.94 -0.71
CA GLY A 181 -0.03 1.43 -1.02
C GLY A 181 0.08 2.06 -2.40
N ALA A 182 -0.66 1.54 -3.39
CA ALA A 182 -0.77 2.19 -4.71
C ALA A 182 -1.44 3.57 -4.60
N HIS A 183 -2.40 3.71 -3.70
CA HIS A 183 -3.03 4.98 -3.40
C HIS A 183 -2.08 5.96 -2.70
N ILE A 184 -1.25 5.49 -1.74
CA ILE A 184 -0.19 6.30 -1.15
C ILE A 184 0.84 6.73 -2.22
N ALA A 185 1.27 5.81 -3.09
CA ALA A 185 2.21 6.09 -4.19
C ALA A 185 1.68 7.17 -5.15
N ALA A 186 0.39 7.10 -5.52
CA ALA A 186 -0.24 8.10 -6.36
C ALA A 186 -0.30 9.48 -5.68
N GLN A 187 -0.58 9.52 -4.37
CA GLN A 187 -0.59 10.77 -3.60
C GLN A 187 0.81 11.35 -3.46
N ALA A 188 1.82 10.51 -3.21
CA ALA A 188 3.21 10.92 -3.17
C ALA A 188 3.66 11.53 -4.52
N ALA A 189 3.31 10.90 -5.64
CA ALA A 189 3.56 11.48 -6.96
C ALA A 189 2.83 12.82 -7.14
N THR A 190 1.59 12.93 -6.68
CA THR A 190 0.81 14.18 -6.77
C THR A 190 1.46 15.30 -5.97
N ILE A 191 2.00 15.02 -4.78
CA ILE A 191 2.78 16.01 -4.01
C ILE A 191 3.96 16.54 -4.81
N ILE A 192 4.70 15.66 -5.50
CA ILE A 192 5.91 16.03 -6.26
C ILE A 192 5.56 16.88 -7.50
N TYR A 193 4.44 16.61 -8.16
CA TYR A 193 4.09 17.23 -9.45
C TYR A 193 3.05 18.34 -9.37
N ASN A 194 2.38 18.53 -8.23
CA ASN A 194 1.33 19.52 -8.08
C ASN A 194 1.55 20.36 -6.81
N THR A 195 2.05 21.58 -6.99
CA THR A 195 2.33 22.53 -5.90
C THR A 195 1.08 22.92 -5.12
N GLU A 196 -0.09 23.03 -5.77
CA GLU A 196 -1.36 23.30 -5.09
C GLU A 196 -1.70 22.14 -4.15
N TYR A 197 -1.62 20.91 -4.64
CA TYR A 197 -1.86 19.71 -3.83
C TYR A 197 -0.87 19.61 -2.66
N SER A 198 0.42 19.84 -2.91
CA SER A 198 1.46 19.93 -1.87
C SER A 198 1.11 20.95 -0.78
N GLY A 199 0.64 22.14 -1.17
CA GLY A 199 0.18 23.19 -0.25
C GLY A 199 -1.05 22.80 0.55
N LEU A 200 -2.07 22.22 -0.08
CA LEU A 200 -3.30 21.75 0.59
C LEU A 200 -3.00 20.65 1.61
N MET A 201 -2.09 19.73 1.27
CA MET A 201 -1.66 18.64 2.14
C MET A 201 -0.67 19.10 3.22
N GLN A 202 -0.06 20.28 3.05
CA GLN A 202 1.05 20.77 3.87
C GLN A 202 2.19 19.74 3.96
N ILE A 203 2.51 19.11 2.82
CA ILE A 203 3.59 18.14 2.69
C ILE A 203 4.56 18.68 1.64
N LYS A 204 5.79 18.98 2.05
CA LYS A 204 6.84 19.39 1.14
C LYS A 204 7.29 18.19 0.28
N PRO A 205 7.49 18.35 -1.04
CA PRO A 205 8.10 17.31 -1.86
C PRO A 205 9.51 16.98 -1.35
N SER A 206 9.81 15.70 -1.19
CA SER A 206 11.15 15.22 -0.84
C SER A 206 12.07 15.08 -2.06
N LEU A 207 11.49 15.11 -3.27
CA LEU A 207 12.17 14.93 -4.54
C LEU A 207 11.81 16.07 -5.47
N GLU A 208 12.75 16.45 -6.34
CA GLU A 208 12.45 17.23 -7.53
C GLU A 208 11.66 16.37 -8.53
N SER A 209 10.80 17.00 -9.33
CA SER A 209 9.98 16.29 -10.32
C SER A 209 10.82 15.54 -11.37
N ASN A 210 12.04 15.99 -11.64
CA ASN A 210 12.96 15.29 -12.54
C ASN A 210 13.62 14.05 -11.91
N GLN A 211 13.46 13.79 -10.61
CA GLN A 211 13.97 12.59 -9.95
C GLN A 211 12.96 11.43 -10.01
N LEU A 212 11.66 11.72 -10.00
CA LEU A 212 10.62 10.71 -10.17
C LEU A 212 10.42 10.38 -11.66
N THR A 213 10.64 9.12 -12.01
CA THR A 213 10.74 8.68 -13.41
C THR A 213 9.46 8.03 -13.89
N ALA A 214 8.82 7.22 -13.05
CA ALA A 214 7.63 6.47 -13.42
C ALA A 214 6.85 6.00 -12.19
N LEU A 215 5.59 5.58 -12.43
CA LEU A 215 4.73 4.95 -11.43
C LEU A 215 4.39 3.51 -11.82
N LEU A 216 4.40 2.58 -10.86
CA LEU A 216 3.90 1.21 -11.00
C LEU A 216 2.74 0.98 -10.02
N LEU A 217 1.51 1.09 -10.52
CA LEU A 217 0.32 1.18 -9.69
C LEU A 217 -0.56 -0.06 -9.87
N TYR A 218 -0.76 -0.81 -8.79
CA TYR A 218 -1.51 -2.07 -8.81
C TYR A 218 -2.77 -1.99 -7.95
N CYS A 219 -3.92 -2.24 -8.57
CA CYS A 219 -5.18 -2.48 -7.85
C CYS A 219 -5.59 -1.36 -6.84
N GLY A 220 -5.24 -0.10 -7.07
CA GLY A 220 -5.41 0.96 -6.07
C GLY A 220 -6.79 1.65 -6.06
N PRO A 221 -7.25 2.16 -4.90
CA PRO A 221 -8.45 2.98 -4.78
C PRO A 221 -8.15 4.48 -4.98
N TYR A 222 -8.00 4.93 -6.23
CA TYR A 222 -7.54 6.31 -6.53
C TYR A 222 -8.63 7.39 -6.45
N ASN A 223 -9.89 7.01 -6.69
CA ASN A 223 -11.04 7.90 -6.66
C ASN A 223 -11.89 7.65 -5.41
N THR A 224 -11.73 8.46 -4.36
CA THR A 224 -12.45 8.22 -3.11
C THR A 224 -13.94 8.61 -3.16
N GLU A 225 -14.37 9.36 -4.18
CA GLU A 225 -15.78 9.70 -4.40
C GLU A 225 -16.58 8.53 -4.99
N ASN A 226 -15.92 7.64 -5.74
CA ASN A 226 -16.56 6.49 -6.39
C ASN A 226 -16.36 5.17 -5.63
N ILE A 227 -16.24 5.23 -4.30
CA ILE A 227 -16.08 4.02 -3.49
C ILE A 227 -17.44 3.33 -3.33
N ASN A 228 -17.53 2.07 -3.77
CA ASN A 228 -18.71 1.24 -3.56
C ASN A 228 -18.75 0.67 -2.14
N LEU A 229 -19.53 1.30 -1.26
CA LEU A 229 -19.72 0.89 0.14
C LEU A 229 -20.86 -0.10 0.36
N LYS A 230 -21.43 -0.69 -0.70
CA LYS A 230 -22.51 -1.68 -0.62
C LYS A 230 -21.98 -3.11 -0.57
N GLY A 231 -22.74 -4.01 0.05
CA GLY A 231 -22.40 -5.43 0.14
C GLY A 231 -21.27 -5.73 1.13
N THR A 232 -20.84 -6.99 1.17
CA THR A 232 -19.83 -7.48 2.14
C THR A 232 -18.48 -6.79 2.00
N PHE A 233 -18.03 -6.56 0.76
CA PHE A 233 -16.81 -5.79 0.50
C PHE A 233 -16.96 -4.32 0.93
N GLY A 234 -18.15 -3.73 0.74
CA GLY A 234 -18.45 -2.38 1.21
C GLY A 234 -18.37 -2.20 2.73
N GLU A 235 -18.87 -3.17 3.51
CA GLU A 235 -18.73 -3.15 4.98
C GLU A 235 -17.27 -3.25 5.44
N PHE A 236 -16.46 -4.04 4.72
CA PHE A 236 -15.01 -4.07 4.90
C PHE A 236 -14.39 -2.69 4.63
N LEU A 237 -14.74 -2.06 3.50
CA LEU A 237 -14.25 -0.72 3.14
C LEU A 237 -14.63 0.34 4.18
N LYS A 238 -15.86 0.32 4.71
CA LYS A 238 -16.29 1.25 5.78
C LYS A 238 -15.39 1.16 7.01
N THR A 239 -15.00 -0.06 7.40
CA THR A 239 -14.12 -0.26 8.56
C THR A 239 -12.73 0.32 8.31
N ILE A 240 -12.11 0.01 7.17
CA ILE A 240 -10.76 0.51 6.88
C ILE A 240 -10.74 2.02 6.65
N LEU A 241 -11.78 2.59 6.02
CA LEU A 241 -11.90 4.02 5.80
C LEU A 241 -12.18 4.76 7.11
N TRP A 242 -12.91 4.16 8.04
CA TRP A 242 -13.05 4.70 9.39
C TRP A 242 -11.70 4.69 10.12
N SER A 243 -10.98 3.57 10.12
CA SER A 243 -9.64 3.51 10.72
C SER A 243 -8.72 4.57 10.13
N TYR A 244 -8.71 4.70 8.81
CA TYR A 244 -7.74 5.51 8.09
C TYR A 244 -8.07 7.01 8.10
N SER A 245 -9.34 7.39 7.95
CA SER A 245 -9.75 8.79 8.03
C SER A 245 -9.84 9.30 9.47
N GLY A 246 -10.05 8.41 10.45
CA GLY A 246 -10.38 8.76 11.84
C GLY A 246 -11.86 9.05 12.08
N TYR A 247 -12.69 9.08 11.03
CA TYR A 247 -14.12 9.42 11.10
C TYR A 247 -14.98 8.24 10.65
N ARG A 248 -16.03 7.93 11.41
CA ARG A 248 -16.95 6.83 11.07
C ARG A 248 -17.60 7.02 9.70
N ASP A 249 -17.92 8.28 9.39
CA ASP A 249 -18.20 8.75 8.05
C ASP A 249 -16.96 9.50 7.55
N PHE A 250 -16.17 8.84 6.69
CA PHE A 250 -14.91 9.41 6.21
C PHE A 250 -15.10 10.72 5.42
N SER A 251 -16.30 10.99 4.90
CA SER A 251 -16.62 12.23 4.17
C SER A 251 -16.60 13.46 5.07
N GLN A 252 -16.73 13.27 6.40
CA GLN A 252 -16.62 14.33 7.40
C GLN A 252 -15.18 14.69 7.77
N SER A 253 -14.20 13.91 7.30
CA SER A 253 -12.80 14.21 7.56
C SER A 253 -12.38 15.44 6.75
N PRO A 254 -11.84 16.50 7.39
CA PRO A 254 -11.49 17.74 6.70
C PRO A 254 -10.38 17.54 5.66
N ASP A 255 -9.48 16.59 5.89
CA ASP A 255 -8.32 16.34 5.05
C ASP A 255 -8.57 15.19 4.05
N PHE A 256 -9.41 14.21 4.40
CA PHE A 256 -9.59 13.01 3.57
C PHE A 256 -10.25 13.29 2.21
N LYS A 257 -10.90 14.45 2.04
CA LYS A 257 -11.34 14.92 0.71
C LYS A 257 -10.18 15.02 -0.30
N TYR A 258 -8.97 15.30 0.17
CA TYR A 258 -7.77 15.36 -0.67
C TYR A 258 -7.20 13.98 -1.00
N ALA A 259 -7.69 12.90 -0.37
CA ALA A 259 -7.31 11.54 -0.75
C ALA A 259 -7.78 11.19 -2.18
N ASN A 260 -8.71 11.95 -2.77
CA ASN A 260 -9.07 11.83 -4.18
C ASN A 260 -8.00 12.45 -5.09
N VAL A 261 -7.00 11.68 -5.51
CA VAL A 261 -5.91 12.18 -6.37
C VAL A 261 -6.39 12.60 -7.76
N MET A 262 -7.56 12.13 -8.20
CA MET A 262 -8.09 12.36 -9.54
C MET A 262 -8.25 13.85 -9.86
N ALA A 263 -8.56 14.68 -8.84
CA ALA A 263 -8.75 16.11 -9.00
C ALA A 263 -7.43 16.88 -9.29
N PHE A 264 -6.28 16.28 -8.98
CA PHE A 264 -4.97 16.96 -8.98
C PHE A 264 -4.02 16.46 -10.07
N ILE A 265 -4.49 15.55 -10.93
CA ILE A 265 -3.70 15.05 -12.07
C ILE A 265 -3.53 16.16 -13.10
N THR A 266 -2.29 16.40 -13.50
CA THR A 266 -1.91 17.36 -14.54
C THR A 266 -1.17 16.65 -15.67
N LYS A 267 -0.92 17.37 -16.77
CA LYS A 267 -0.12 16.87 -17.90
C LYS A 267 1.35 16.59 -17.55
N ASP A 268 1.82 17.13 -16.43
CA ASP A 268 3.23 17.09 -16.04
C ASP A 268 3.56 15.80 -15.27
N PHE A 269 2.56 14.99 -14.91
CA PHE A 269 2.75 13.72 -14.20
C PHE A 269 3.68 12.76 -14.93
N PRO A 270 4.41 11.90 -14.18
CA PRO A 270 5.31 10.93 -14.77
C PRO A 270 4.52 9.82 -15.48
N PRO A 271 5.14 9.12 -16.45
CA PRO A 271 4.51 7.99 -17.09
C PRO A 271 4.13 6.91 -16.07
N ALA A 272 3.01 6.23 -16.29
CA ALA A 272 2.48 5.24 -15.35
C ALA A 272 2.20 3.88 -15.99
N PHE A 273 2.55 2.81 -15.29
CA PHE A 273 2.03 1.46 -15.52
C PHE A 273 0.90 1.18 -14.53
N ILE A 274 -0.27 0.80 -15.03
CA ILE A 274 -1.45 0.54 -14.21
C ILE A 274 -1.98 -0.85 -14.50
N SER A 275 -2.18 -1.66 -13.48
CA SER A 275 -2.62 -3.05 -13.63
C SER A 275 -3.68 -3.41 -12.59
N VAL A 276 -4.70 -4.15 -13.05
CA VAL A 276 -5.77 -4.65 -12.18
C VAL A 276 -6.36 -5.96 -12.75
N GLY A 277 -6.78 -6.86 -11.86
CA GLY A 277 -7.45 -8.10 -12.25
C GLY A 277 -8.87 -7.86 -12.77
N ASN A 278 -9.39 -8.74 -13.63
CA ASN A 278 -10.77 -8.64 -14.15
C ASN A 278 -11.85 -8.87 -13.08
N ASN A 279 -11.51 -9.54 -11.97
CA ASN A 279 -12.41 -9.82 -10.87
C ASN A 279 -12.00 -9.08 -9.58
N ASP A 280 -11.24 -7.99 -9.72
CA ASP A 280 -10.90 -7.10 -8.62
C ASP A 280 -12.08 -6.15 -8.31
N PRO A 281 -12.54 -6.03 -7.05
CA PRO A 281 -13.58 -5.08 -6.69
C PRO A 281 -13.19 -3.60 -6.88
N LEU A 282 -11.90 -3.27 -6.97
CA LEU A 282 -11.37 -1.94 -7.25
C LEU A 282 -11.06 -1.70 -8.74
N ARG A 283 -11.49 -2.60 -9.63
CA ARG A 283 -11.23 -2.52 -11.08
C ARG A 283 -11.59 -1.15 -11.67
N SER A 284 -12.76 -0.61 -11.34
CA SER A 284 -13.21 0.70 -11.86
C SER A 284 -12.21 1.83 -11.58
N HIS A 285 -11.63 1.88 -10.38
CA HIS A 285 -10.67 2.93 -10.01
C HIS A 285 -9.42 2.91 -10.90
N SER A 286 -8.91 1.73 -11.25
CA SER A 286 -7.74 1.63 -12.14
C SER A 286 -8.06 2.08 -13.56
N TYR A 287 -9.27 1.78 -14.05
CA TYR A 287 -9.75 2.27 -15.36
C TYR A 287 -9.94 3.78 -15.36
N GLU A 288 -10.52 4.34 -14.30
CA GLU A 288 -10.72 5.78 -14.14
C GLU A 288 -9.40 6.53 -14.09
N LEU A 289 -8.43 6.07 -13.28
CA LEU A 289 -7.11 6.68 -13.20
C LEU A 289 -6.40 6.67 -14.56
N ALA A 290 -6.40 5.52 -15.24
CA ALA A 290 -5.78 5.41 -16.55
C ALA A 290 -6.43 6.36 -17.58
N ALA A 291 -7.75 6.48 -17.57
CA ALA A 291 -8.46 7.41 -18.45
C ALA A 291 -8.11 8.88 -18.13
N LYS A 292 -8.04 9.25 -16.85
CA LYS A 292 -7.73 10.62 -16.40
C LYS A 292 -6.29 11.04 -16.71
N LEU A 293 -5.32 10.15 -16.53
CA LEU A 293 -3.93 10.40 -16.93
C LEU A 293 -3.81 10.58 -18.45
N LYS A 294 -4.41 9.66 -19.23
CA LYS A 294 -4.43 9.74 -20.70
C LYS A 294 -5.10 11.03 -21.20
N SER A 295 -6.18 11.49 -20.56
CA SER A 295 -6.86 12.72 -20.95
C SER A 295 -6.01 13.98 -20.76
N HIS A 296 -4.96 13.91 -19.92
CA HIS A 296 -3.97 14.98 -19.74
C HIS A 296 -2.70 14.78 -20.59
N GLY A 297 -2.67 13.77 -21.47
CA GLY A 297 -1.51 13.47 -22.31
C GLY A 297 -0.37 12.76 -21.58
N VAL A 298 -0.60 12.27 -20.36
CA VAL A 298 0.40 11.48 -19.62
C VAL A 298 0.54 10.10 -20.28
N PRO A 299 1.75 9.61 -20.57
CA PRO A 299 1.94 8.26 -21.10
C PRO A 299 1.50 7.19 -20.09
N VAL A 300 0.62 6.29 -20.50
CA VAL A 300 0.09 5.23 -19.62
C VAL A 300 0.08 3.86 -20.31
N ASN A 301 0.77 2.91 -19.71
CA ASN A 301 0.70 1.49 -20.07
C ASN A 301 -0.28 0.79 -19.14
N THR A 302 -1.34 0.20 -19.70
CA THR A 302 -2.35 -0.53 -18.92
C THR A 302 -2.25 -2.02 -19.14
N LEU A 303 -2.23 -2.80 -18.08
CA LEU A 303 -2.43 -4.25 -18.13
C LEU A 303 -3.77 -4.60 -17.47
N PHE A 304 -4.82 -4.50 -18.27
CA PHE A 304 -6.17 -4.84 -17.87
C PHE A 304 -6.67 -6.06 -18.64
N TYR A 305 -7.55 -6.82 -18.01
CA TYR A 305 -8.11 -8.03 -18.57
C TYR A 305 -9.61 -7.85 -18.84
N ASN A 306 -10.08 -8.49 -19.92
CA ASN A 306 -11.50 -8.53 -20.22
C ASN A 306 -12.27 -9.25 -19.11
N GLN A 307 -13.55 -8.92 -18.98
CA GLN A 307 -14.39 -9.44 -17.89
C GLN A 307 -14.45 -10.98 -17.89
N ASP A 308 -14.42 -11.59 -19.07
CA ASP A 308 -14.47 -13.02 -19.34
C ASP A 308 -13.11 -13.75 -19.23
N TYR A 309 -12.03 -13.04 -18.89
CA TYR A 309 -10.70 -13.66 -18.74
C TYR A 309 -10.70 -14.75 -17.66
N ALA A 310 -10.17 -15.92 -18.02
CA ALA A 310 -10.10 -17.10 -17.16
C ALA A 310 -8.65 -17.62 -17.00
N PRO A 311 -8.22 -18.02 -15.78
CA PRO A 311 -8.98 -17.92 -14.53
C PRO A 311 -9.19 -16.46 -14.11
N ALA A 312 -10.27 -16.20 -13.38
CA ALA A 312 -10.58 -14.88 -12.86
C ALA A 312 -9.42 -14.36 -11.99
N LEU A 313 -8.94 -13.16 -12.27
CA LEU A 313 -7.85 -12.51 -11.56
C LEU A 313 -8.42 -11.62 -10.47
N GLY A 314 -8.19 -11.99 -9.21
CA GLY A 314 -8.65 -11.23 -8.05
C GLY A 314 -7.80 -10.01 -7.73
N HIS A 315 -8.08 -9.40 -6.57
CA HIS A 315 -7.29 -8.32 -6.02
C HIS A 315 -5.84 -8.76 -5.79
N GLU A 316 -4.89 -7.88 -6.14
CA GLU A 316 -3.44 -8.12 -6.00
C GLU A 316 -2.93 -9.38 -6.75
N TYR A 317 -3.58 -9.75 -7.86
CA TYR A 317 -3.23 -10.94 -8.63
C TYR A 317 -1.75 -11.04 -9.01
N GLN A 318 -1.05 -9.89 -9.16
CA GLN A 318 0.35 -9.82 -9.57
C GLN A 318 1.29 -10.60 -8.65
N PHE A 319 0.93 -10.82 -7.39
CA PHE A 319 1.76 -11.58 -6.44
C PHE A 319 1.62 -13.10 -6.59
N ASN A 320 0.67 -13.60 -7.37
CA ASN A 320 0.54 -15.04 -7.64
C ASN A 320 1.26 -15.45 -8.93
N LEU A 321 2.59 -15.57 -8.88
CA LEU A 321 3.41 -15.90 -10.05
C LEU A 321 3.21 -17.31 -10.62
N ASP A 322 2.34 -18.14 -10.02
CA ASP A 322 1.89 -19.40 -10.65
C ASP A 322 0.94 -19.15 -11.82
N LEU A 323 0.37 -17.94 -11.92
CA LEU A 323 -0.48 -17.51 -13.03
C LEU A 323 0.34 -16.85 -14.14
N GLY A 324 0.07 -17.24 -15.39
CA GLY A 324 0.70 -16.62 -16.56
C GLY A 324 0.43 -15.11 -16.65
N ALA A 325 -0.76 -14.65 -16.25
CA ALA A 325 -1.12 -13.23 -16.14
C ALA A 325 -0.22 -12.47 -15.16
N SER A 326 0.09 -13.04 -14.00
CA SER A 326 0.95 -12.39 -12.99
C SER A 326 2.40 -12.34 -13.45
N GLN A 327 2.88 -13.39 -14.13
CA GLN A 327 4.19 -13.35 -14.79
C GLN A 327 4.25 -12.31 -15.90
N LYS A 328 3.16 -12.14 -16.68
CA LYS A 328 3.03 -11.06 -17.68
C LYS A 328 3.10 -9.70 -17.01
N ALA A 329 2.38 -9.49 -15.90
CA ALA A 329 2.42 -8.25 -15.13
C ALA A 329 3.83 -7.91 -14.66
N LEU A 330 4.56 -8.87 -14.09
CA LEU A 330 5.95 -8.70 -13.66
C LEU A 330 6.87 -8.33 -14.85
N ARG A 331 6.75 -9.03 -15.99
CA ARG A 331 7.57 -8.74 -17.17
C ARG A 331 7.29 -7.34 -17.71
N GLU A 332 6.03 -7.02 -17.98
CA GLU A 332 5.65 -5.76 -18.61
C GLU A 332 5.92 -4.55 -17.72
N SER A 333 5.69 -4.66 -16.41
CA SER A 333 6.00 -3.56 -15.48
C SER A 333 7.51 -3.33 -15.34
N SER A 334 8.31 -4.41 -15.26
CA SER A 334 9.76 -4.29 -15.22
C SER A 334 10.33 -3.69 -16.51
N PHE A 335 9.80 -4.10 -17.67
CA PHE A 335 10.21 -3.56 -18.97
C PHE A 335 9.84 -2.08 -19.08
N PHE A 336 8.60 -1.72 -18.73
CA PHE A 336 8.14 -0.34 -18.69
C PHE A 336 9.03 0.53 -17.78
N ALA A 337 9.37 0.05 -16.59
CA ALA A 337 10.24 0.76 -15.66
C ALA A 337 11.64 1.00 -16.25
N SER A 338 12.28 -0.02 -16.85
CA SER A 338 13.59 0.13 -17.49
C SER A 338 13.53 1.09 -18.68
N GLU A 339 12.47 1.03 -19.48
CA GLU A 339 12.30 1.87 -20.65
C GLU A 339 12.04 3.34 -20.28
N ALA A 340 11.25 3.59 -19.24
CA ALA A 340 11.03 4.95 -18.73
C ALA A 340 12.35 5.60 -18.26
N VAL A 341 13.21 4.83 -17.57
CA VAL A 341 14.55 5.29 -17.19
C VAL A 341 15.41 5.59 -18.41
N ARG A 342 15.45 4.68 -19.39
CA ARG A 342 16.23 4.85 -20.62
C ARG A 342 15.83 6.13 -21.36
N LEU A 343 14.54 6.29 -21.65
CA LEU A 343 14.00 7.44 -22.38
C LEU A 343 14.27 8.77 -21.66
N LYS A 344 14.14 8.77 -20.33
CA LYS A 344 14.44 9.96 -19.52
C LYS A 344 15.92 10.35 -19.57
N ASN A 345 16.81 9.37 -19.43
CA ASN A 345 18.26 9.62 -19.49
C ASN A 345 18.68 10.09 -20.89
N GLU A 346 18.09 9.55 -21.96
CA GLU A 346 18.34 9.99 -23.33
C GLU A 346 17.88 11.44 -23.56
N LYS A 347 16.69 11.81 -23.06
CA LYS A 347 16.21 13.18 -23.15
C LYS A 347 17.15 14.15 -22.42
N GLN A 348 17.58 13.80 -21.20
CA GLN A 348 18.51 14.62 -20.43
C GLN A 348 19.88 14.77 -21.11
N ALA A 349 20.35 13.76 -21.83
CA ALA A 349 21.60 13.82 -22.58
C ALA A 349 21.52 14.70 -23.84
N ILE A 350 20.33 14.90 -24.41
CA ILE A 350 20.09 15.80 -25.55
C ILE A 350 19.96 17.26 -25.08
N ASP A 351 19.41 17.47 -23.89
CA ASP A 351 19.18 18.81 -23.31
C ASP A 351 20.46 19.43 -22.68
N LEU A 352 21.57 18.69 -22.60
CA LEU A 352 22.92 19.11 -22.14
C LEU A 352 23.83 19.45 -23.31
#